data_AF-A0A518CEW6-F1
#
_entry.id   AF-A0A518CEW6-F1
#
_cell.length_a   1.000
_cell.length_b   1.000
_cell.length_c   1.000
_cell.angle_alpha   90.00
_cell.angle_beta   90.00
_cell.angle_gamma   90.00
#
_symmetry.space_group_name_H-M   'P 1'
#
loop_
_entity.id
_entity.type
_entity.pdbx_description
1 polymer ?
#
loop_
_entity_poly.entity_id
_entity_poly.type
_entity_poly.pdbx_seq_one_letter_code
_entity_poly.pdbx_strand_id
1 'polypeptide(L)' 'MTIDKSLKVKRGGISTRSVLKRSERIAQMKQRGTFDEETTSPIGLPKTKVVKISMKKKKKVKEEDAKK' A
#
# COMPACT_ATOMS: atom_id res chain seq x y z
N MET A 1 -27.07 -26.19 11.21
CA MET A 1 -27.39 -25.07 10.29
C MET A 1 -26.14 -24.75 9.48
N THR A 2 -26.00 -25.41 8.33
CA THR A 2 -24.89 -25.23 7.39
C THR A 2 -25.27 -24.14 6.38
N ILE A 3 -24.48 -23.07 6.32
CA ILE A 3 -24.67 -21.99 5.34
C ILE A 3 -24.15 -22.44 3.98
N ASP A 4 -24.95 -22.24 2.92
CA ASP A 4 -24.53 -22.47 1.54
C ASP A 4 -23.35 -21.57 1.13
N LYS A 5 -22.47 -22.07 0.26
CA LYS A 5 -21.25 -21.36 -0.15
C LYS A 5 -21.52 -20.00 -0.81
N SER A 6 -22.67 -19.83 -1.47
CA SER A 6 -23.08 -18.55 -2.07
C SER A 6 -23.50 -17.50 -1.02
N LEU A 7 -24.06 -17.95 0.10
CA LEU A 7 -24.51 -17.12 1.22
C LEU A 7 -23.38 -16.79 2.22
N LYS A 8 -22.19 -17.33 2.00
CA LYS A 8 -21.03 -17.04 2.84
C LYS A 8 -20.54 -15.62 2.60
N VAL A 9 -20.71 -14.75 3.60
CA VAL A 9 -20.14 -13.40 3.59
C VAL A 9 -18.62 -13.52 3.43
N LYS A 10 -18.12 -13.28 2.21
CA LYS A 10 -16.68 -13.16 1.96
C LYS A 10 -16.23 -11.93 2.75
N ARG A 11 -15.35 -12.11 3.75
CA ARG A 11 -14.80 -11.01 4.54
C ARG A 11 -14.40 -9.88 3.60
N GLY A 12 -15.02 -8.71 3.79
CA GLY A 12 -14.93 -7.58 2.87
C GLY A 12 -13.48 -7.14 2.67
N GLY A 13 -13.08 -7.08 1.40
CA GLY A 13 -12.27 -5.99 0.87
C GLY A 13 -10.96 -5.68 1.58
N ILE A 14 -10.16 -6.67 1.98
CA ILE A 14 -8.72 -6.46 2.24
C ILE A 14 -8.01 -6.34 0.88
N SER A 15 -8.43 -5.37 0.08
CA SER A 15 -7.81 -5.03 -1.19
C SER A 15 -6.94 -3.81 -1.00
N THR A 16 -5.79 -3.82 -1.67
CA THR A 16 -4.94 -2.64 -1.73
C THR A 16 -5.66 -1.54 -2.49
N ARG A 17 -5.84 -0.37 -1.86
CA ARG A 17 -6.41 0.81 -2.53
C ARG A 17 -5.48 1.32 -3.63
N SER A 18 -6.03 2.01 -4.61
CA SER A 18 -5.28 2.61 -5.71
C SER A 18 -4.62 3.94 -5.35
N VAL A 19 -5.22 4.71 -4.42
CA VAL A 19 -4.80 6.07 -4.03
C VAL A 19 -4.61 6.15 -2.51
N LEU A 20 -3.64 6.94 -2.06
CA LEU A 20 -3.35 7.22 -0.65
C LEU A 20 -4.49 8.01 0.03
N LYS A 21 -4.62 7.84 1.35
CA LYS A 21 -5.53 8.66 2.18
C LYS A 21 -5.11 10.12 2.13
N ARG A 22 -6.05 11.04 2.31
CA ARG A 22 -5.76 12.49 2.35
C ARG A 22 -4.58 12.84 3.27
N SER A 23 -4.53 12.31 4.49
CA SER A 23 -3.43 12.52 5.44
C SER A 23 -2.08 12.04 4.89
N GLU A 24 -2.05 10.84 4.29
CA GLU A 24 -0.86 10.27 3.64
C GLU A 24 -0.41 11.13 2.45
N ARG A 25 -1.36 11.71 1.69
CA ARG A 25 -1.05 12.62 0.58
C ARG A 25 -0.44 13.92 1.06
N ILE A 26 -1.00 14.52 2.12
CA ILE A 26 -0.44 15.73 2.74
C ILE A 26 0.99 15.45 3.21
N ALA A 27 1.22 14.36 3.93
CA ALA A 27 2.56 13.98 4.38
C ALA A 27 3.53 13.81 3.20
N GLN A 28 3.10 13.14 2.12
CA GLN A 28 3.93 12.97 0.93
C GLN A 28 4.20 14.28 0.19
N MET A 29 3.24 15.21 0.13
CA MET A 29 3.43 16.52 -0.50
C MET A 29 4.29 17.45 0.37
N LYS A 30 4.16 17.38 1.71
CA LYS A 30 5.08 18.05 2.65
C LYS A 30 6.51 17.56 2.47
N GLN A 31 6.72 16.25 2.33
CA GLN A 31 8.04 15.66 2.03
C GLN A 31 8.62 16.15 0.69
N ARG A 32 7.77 16.50 -0.29
CA ARG A 32 8.18 17.01 -1.60
C ARG A 32 8.33 18.54 -1.63
N GLY A 33 7.98 19.25 -0.55
CA GLY A 33 7.97 20.71 -0.50
C GLY A 33 6.90 21.36 -1.39
N THR A 34 5.86 20.64 -1.79
CA THR A 34 4.78 21.18 -2.66
C THR A 34 3.47 21.41 -1.92
N PHE A 35 3.48 21.35 -0.57
CA PHE A 35 2.31 21.60 0.25
C PHE A 35 2.66 22.63 1.31
N ASP A 36 2.03 23.79 1.18
CA ASP A 36 2.10 24.87 2.15
C ASP A 36 0.87 24.83 3.04
N GLU A 37 1.09 24.79 4.36
CA GLU A 37 0.01 24.58 5.34
C GLU A 37 -0.96 25.76 5.41
N GLU A 38 -0.50 26.95 5.04
CA GLU A 38 -1.27 28.20 5.10
C GLU A 38 -2.07 28.47 3.83
N THR A 39 -1.52 28.12 2.67
CA THR A 39 -2.10 28.47 1.36
C THR A 39 -2.79 27.29 0.69
N THR A 40 -2.35 26.07 0.97
CA THR A 40 -2.84 24.87 0.27
C THR A 40 -3.97 24.21 1.05
N SER A 41 -5.16 24.19 0.45
CA SER A 41 -6.31 23.53 1.07
C SER A 41 -6.11 22.00 1.19
N PRO A 42 -6.49 21.38 2.32
CA PRO A 42 -6.50 19.93 2.48
C PRO A 42 -7.52 19.20 1.57
N ILE A 43 -8.42 19.94 0.93
CA ILE A 43 -9.48 19.44 0.05
C ILE A 43 -9.04 19.63 -1.40
N GLY A 44 -9.39 18.68 -2.29
CA GLY A 44 -9.04 18.79 -3.72
C GLY A 44 -7.59 18.41 -4.07
N LEU A 45 -6.82 17.85 -3.13
CA LEU A 45 -5.44 17.44 -3.37
C LEU A 45 -5.30 16.49 -4.57
N PRO A 46 -4.13 16.48 -5.26
CA PRO A 46 -3.86 15.60 -6.39
C PRO A 46 -3.86 14.12 -5.97
N LYS A 47 -4.36 13.23 -6.84
CA LYS A 47 -4.43 11.79 -6.57
C LYS A 47 -3.03 11.17 -6.63
N THR A 48 -2.46 10.81 -5.49
CA THR A 48 -1.18 10.08 -5.42
C THR A 48 -1.41 8.58 -5.24
N LYS A 49 -0.78 7.80 -6.12
CA LYS A 49 -0.90 6.35 -6.19
C LYS A 49 -0.18 5.67 -5.02
N VAL A 50 -0.73 4.56 -4.52
CA VAL A 50 -0.05 3.71 -3.53
C VAL A 50 1.15 3.01 -4.18
N VAL A 51 2.32 3.11 -3.55
CA VAL A 51 3.53 2.41 -4.00
C VAL A 51 3.36 0.92 -3.72
N LYS A 52 3.26 0.12 -4.78
CA LYS A 52 3.19 -1.34 -4.69
C LYS A 52 4.61 -1.89 -4.66
N ILE A 53 5.10 -2.25 -3.48
CA ILE A 53 6.41 -2.88 -3.33
C ILE A 53 6.27 -4.35 -3.74
N SER A 54 6.91 -4.74 -4.84
CA SER A 54 7.10 -6.15 -5.18
C SER A 54 8.38 -6.64 -4.52
N MET A 55 8.26 -7.41 -3.44
CA MET A 55 9.43 -8.09 -2.87
C MET A 55 9.91 -9.16 -3.86
N LYS A 56 11.14 -9.03 -4.37
CA LYS A 56 11.79 -10.12 -5.10
C LYS A 56 11.95 -11.31 -4.15
N LYS A 57 11.55 -12.50 -4.59
CA LYS A 57 11.79 -13.74 -3.83
C LYS A 57 13.29 -13.86 -3.56
N LYS A 58 13.69 -14.04 -2.29
CA LYS A 58 15.08 -14.36 -1.95
C LYS A 58 15.47 -15.65 -2.68
N LYS A 59 16.57 -15.63 -3.45
CA LYS A 59 17.19 -16.85 -3.99
C LYS A 59 17.65 -17.68 -2.78
N LYS A 60 17.18 -18.93 -2.67
CA LYS A 60 17.78 -19.89 -1.73
C LYS A 60 19.21 -20.13 -2.19
N VAL A 61 20.19 -19.64 -1.43
CA VAL A 61 21.58 -20.07 -1.60
C VAL A 61 21.61 -21.51 -1.12
N LYS A 62 22.00 -22.44 -2.00
CA LYS A 62 22.30 -23.81 -1.60
C LYS A 62 23.59 -23.76 -0.78
N GLU A 63 23.54 -24.25 0.45
CA GLU A 63 24.72 -24.54 1.27
C GLU A 63 25.47 -25.71 0.62
N GLU A 64 26.45 -25.45 -0.25
CA GLU A 64 27.39 -26.49 -0.71
C GLU A 64 28.86 -26.07 -0.78
N ASP A 65 29.25 -24.92 -0.20
CA ASP A 65 30.66 -24.54 -0.06
C ASP A 65 31.00 -24.24 1.41
N ALA A 66 30.99 -25.29 2.22
CA ALA A 66 31.60 -25.33 3.55
C ALA A 66 32.41 -26.64 3.72
N LYS A 67 33.23 -26.96 2.71
CA LYS A 67 34.34 -27.91 2.80
C LYS A 67 35.44 -27.51 1.82
N LYS A 68 36.27 -26.54 2.21
CA LYS A 68 37.69 -26.51 1.85
C LYS A 68 38.46 -25.65 2.83
#